data_AF-A0A0U3APJ0-F1
#
_entry.id   AF-A0A0U3APJ0-F1
#
_cell.length_a   1.000
_cell.length_b   1.000
_cell.length_c   1.000
_cell.angle_alpha   90.00
_cell.angle_beta   90.00
_cell.angle_gamma   90.00
#
_symmetry.space_group_name_H-M   'P 1'
#
loop_
_entity.id
_entity.type
_entity.pdbx_description
1 polymer ?
#
loop_
_entity_poly.entity_id
_entity_poly.type
_entity_poly.pdbx_seq_one_letter_code
_entity_poly.pdbx_strand_id
1 'polypeptide(L)' 'ANLARMEIKLIFNEIADQLPNIAKLSEPQRLRSGWINGVKELQVSYRG' A
#
# COMPACT_ATOMS: atom_id res chain seq x y z
N ALA A 1 0.22 -12.92 15.06
CA ALA A 1 -0.26 -11.54 14.75
C ALA A 1 0.78 -10.44 14.99
N ASN A 2 1.87 -10.68 15.72
CA ASN A 2 2.85 -9.63 16.03
C ASN A 2 3.77 -9.30 14.85
N LEU A 3 4.15 -10.30 14.06
CA LEU A 3 5.01 -10.11 12.89
C LEU A 3 4.36 -9.21 11.83
N ALA A 4 3.13 -9.51 11.41
CA ALA A 4 2.42 -8.68 10.42
C ALA A 4 2.28 -7.21 10.85
N ARG A 5 2.09 -6.95 12.15
CA ARG A 5 2.05 -5.59 12.69
C ARG A 5 3.43 -4.91 12.62
N MET A 6 4.50 -5.65 12.89
CA MET A 6 5.87 -5.16 12.74
C MET A 6 6.19 -4.85 11.28
N GLU A 7 5.83 -5.72 10.35
CA GLU A 7 6.05 -5.52 8.91
C GLU A 7 5.34 -4.26 8.40
N ILE A 8 4.05 -4.09 8.75
CA ILE A 8 3.30 -2.87 8.42
C ILE A 8 3.98 -1.63 9.01
N LYS A 9 4.40 -1.68 10.28
CA LYS A 9 5.06 -0.55 10.92
C LYS A 9 6.36 -0.15 10.20
N LEU A 10 7.20 -1.13 9.85
CA LEU A 10 8.48 -0.87 9.19
C LEU A 10 8.28 -0.26 7.79
N ILE A 11 7.42 -0.88 6.98
CA ILE A 11 7.21 -0.43 5.59
C ILE A 11 6.58 0.97 5.56
N PHE A 12 5.55 1.21 6.36
CA PHE A 12 4.85 2.50 6.33
C PHE A 12 5.67 3.65 6.93
N ASN A 13 6.52 3.38 7.92
CA ASN A 13 7.46 4.39 8.42
C ASN A 13 8.47 4.79 7.33
N GLU A 14 9.08 3.83 6.65
CA GLU A 14 10.05 4.13 5.59
C GLU A 14 9.40 4.86 4.40
N ILE A 15 8.17 4.48 4.03
CA ILE A 15 7.41 5.19 3.00
C ILE A 15 7.15 6.65 3.42
N ALA A 16 6.77 6.88 4.68
CA ALA A 16 6.52 8.24 5.16
C ALA A 16 7.78 9.12 5.13
N ASP A 17 8.95 8.54 5.46
CA ASP A 17 10.22 9.25 5.47
C ASP A 17 10.73 9.55 4.05
N GLN A 18 10.62 8.59 3.12
CA GLN A 18 11.19 8.72 1.76
C GLN A 18 10.22 9.30 0.73
N LEU A 19 8.91 9.07 0.89
CA LEU A 19 7.88 9.33 -0.11
C LEU A 19 6.69 10.12 0.50
N PRO A 20 6.92 11.28 1.14
CA PRO A 20 5.88 12.02 1.85
C PRO A 20 4.73 12.49 0.95
N ASN A 21 4.98 12.62 -0.36
CA ASN A 21 4.01 13.09 -1.35
C ASN A 21 3.43 11.96 -2.22
N ILE A 22 3.48 10.70 -1.76
CA ILE A 22 2.87 9.60 -2.51
C ILE A 22 1.35 9.82 -2.64
N ALA A 23 0.83 9.74 -3.87
CA ALA A 23 -0.58 10.00 -4.16
C ALA A 23 -1.16 8.99 -5.15
N LYS A 24 -2.44 8.63 -4.99
CA LYS A 24 -3.16 7.76 -5.93
C LYS A 24 -3.34 8.48 -7.28
N LEU A 25 -3.06 7.78 -8.37
CA LEU A 25 -3.37 8.24 -9.74
C LEU A 25 -4.73 7.74 -10.24
N SER A 26 -5.25 6.68 -9.63
CA SER A 26 -6.53 6.06 -9.98
C SER A 26 -7.08 5.26 -8.81
N GLU A 27 -8.31 4.78 -8.95
CA GLU A 27 -8.90 3.85 -7.97
C GLU A 27 -8.24 2.45 -8.06
N PRO A 28 -8.05 1.75 -6.93
CA PRO A 28 -7.38 0.46 -6.88
C PRO A 28 -8.15 -0.63 -7.63
N GLN A 29 -7.43 -1.44 -8.42
CA GLN A 29 -8.00 -2.65 -9.00
C GLN A 29 -8.07 -3.75 -7.94
N ARG A 30 -9.25 -4.35 -7.77
CA ARG A 30 -9.48 -5.38 -6.75
C ARG A 30 -8.99 -6.75 -7.22
N LEU A 31 -8.51 -7.54 -6.28
CA LEU A 31 -8.17 -8.94 -6.52
C LEU A 31 -9.45 -9.75 -6.73
N ARG A 32 -9.53 -10.52 -7.82
CA ARG A 32 -10.65 -11.45 -8.06
C ARG A 32 -10.46 -12.73 -7.24
N SER A 33 -10.86 -12.68 -5.97
CA SER A 33 -10.82 -13.81 -5.04
C SER A 33 -12.11 -13.91 -4.23
N GLY A 34 -12.62 -15.13 -4.03
CA GLY A 34 -13.80 -15.39 -3.19
C GLY A 34 -13.51 -15.46 -1.70
N TRP A 35 -12.24 -15.37 -1.29
CA TRP A 35 -11.81 -15.53 0.11
C TRP A 35 -10.87 -14.41 0.60
N ILE A 36 -10.18 -13.72 -0.31
CA ILE A 36 -9.18 -12.70 0.03
C ILE A 36 -9.67 -11.33 -0.43
N ASN A 37 -9.82 -10.41 0.52
CA ASN A 37 -10.03 -8.99 0.23
C ASN A 37 -8.67 -8.34 -0.08
N GLY A 38 -8.28 -8.33 -1.35
CA GLY A 38 -6.99 -7.82 -1.82
C GLY A 38 -7.10 -6.72 -2.87
N VAL A 39 -6.03 -5.93 -3.00
CA VAL A 39 -5.80 -5.01 -4.12
C VAL A 39 -4.81 -5.66 -5.07
N LYS A 40 -5.18 -5.82 -6.34
CA LYS A 40 -4.31 -6.37 -7.39
C LYS A 40 -3.32 -5.32 -7.89
N GLU A 41 -3.77 -4.07 -8.03
CA GLU A 41 -2.97 -2.98 -8.57
C GLU A 41 -3.43 -1.64 -8.01
N LEU A 42 -2.48 -0.77 -7.66
CA LEU A 42 -2.71 0.61 -7.24
C LEU A 42 -1.65 1.51 -7.89
N GLN A 43 -2.07 2.30 -8.87
CA GLN A 43 -1.19 3.24 -9.55
C GLN A 43 -0.99 4.50 -8.70
N VAL A 44 0.27 4.89 -8.48
CA VAL A 44 0.65 6.02 -7.63
C VAL A 44 1.68 6.91 -8.31
N SER A 45 1.64 8.20 -7.98
CA SER A 45 2.77 9.10 -8.18
C SER A 45 3.63 9.07 -6.93
N TYR A 46 4.95 8.94 -7.10
CA TYR A 46 5.92 8.95 -6.00
C TYR A 46 6.49 10.35 -5.70
N ARG A 47 6.19 11.34 -6.56
CA ARG A 47 6.75 12.70 -6.51
C ARG A 47 5.66 13.74 -6.76
N GLY A 48 4.46 13.50 -6.24
CA GLY A 48 3.37 14.48 -6.31
C GLY A 48 3.81 15.87 -5.86
#